data_AF-A0A7V7VI36-F1
#
_entry.id   AF-A0A7V7VI36-F1
#
_cell.length_a   1.000
_cell.length_b   1.000
_cell.length_c   1.000
_cell.angle_alpha   90.00
_cell.angle_beta   90.00
_cell.angle_gamma   90.00
#
_symmetry.space_group_name_H-M   'P 1'
#
loop_
_entity.id
_entity.type
_entity.pdbx_description
1 polymer ?
#
loop_
_entity_poly.entity_id
_entity_poly.type
_entity_poly.pdbx_seq_one_letter_code
_entity_poly.pdbx_strand_id
1 'polypeptide(L)'
;MLISIIINIIATVVILGIDLYRQNFKQLKYSSVLIALTINGLINLFIVGEYDYISFFTILLFLAWTLLQLYINRVVDVFVIKEQKFIAVVLTIILSTSTILTYSTSHDSYYMSIPYLAPAIALIGAIFLFYSTFQPEEQMHFKLINKIKRPILIGNLMLIMSFILMTLLTPYWYAFLIIYIVFIAFIFWQNIFSKQND
;
A
#
# COMPACT_ATOMS: atom_id res chain seq x y z
N MET A 1 3.99 -14.36 18.73
CA MET A 1 3.38 -14.43 17.38
C MET A 1 1.85 -14.38 17.41
N LEU A 2 1.13 -15.29 18.08
CA LEU A 2 -0.34 -15.27 18.11
C LEU A 2 -0.95 -13.95 18.64
N ILE A 3 -0.41 -13.42 19.74
CA ILE A 3 -0.86 -12.13 20.31
C ILE A 3 -0.67 -10.99 19.31
N SER A 4 0.49 -10.94 18.64
CA SER A 4 0.79 -9.94 17.60
C SER A 4 -0.22 -9.98 16.44
N ILE A 5 -0.60 -11.18 16.01
CA ILE A 5 -1.62 -11.37 14.95
C ILE A 5 -2.98 -10.86 15.43
N ILE A 6 -3.40 -11.19 16.65
CA ILE A 6 -4.66 -10.72 17.22
C ILE A 6 -4.70 -9.19 17.30
N ILE A 7 -3.61 -8.55 17.74
CA ILE A 7 -3.49 -7.10 17.79
C ILE A 7 -3.68 -6.48 16.39
N ASN A 8 -3.06 -7.06 15.34
CA ASN A 8 -3.20 -6.57 13.97
C ASN A 8 -4.64 -6.68 13.45
N ILE A 9 -5.30 -7.80 13.73
CA ILE A 9 -6.69 -8.02 13.33
C ILE A 9 -7.57 -6.96 13.99
N ILE A 10 -7.45 -6.78 15.32
CA ILE A 10 -8.24 -5.81 16.07
C ILE A 10 -7.99 -4.39 15.55
N ALA A 11 -6.74 -3.97 15.40
CA ALA A 11 -6.41 -2.64 14.92
C ALA A 11 -6.97 -2.38 13.51
N THR A 12 -6.82 -3.35 12.59
CA THR A 12 -7.37 -3.27 11.23
C THR A 12 -8.90 -3.14 11.24
N VAL A 13 -9.58 -4.00 12.00
CA VAL A 13 -11.04 -3.99 12.10
C VAL A 13 -11.54 -2.69 12.71
N VAL A 14 -10.86 -2.15 13.72
CA VAL A 14 -11.22 -0.86 14.33
C VAL A 14 -11.06 0.27 13.32
N ILE A 15 -9.92 0.38 12.63
CA ILE A 15 -9.64 1.47 11.69
C ILE A 15 -10.62 1.44 10.52
N LEU A 16 -10.78 0.29 9.88
CA LEU A 16 -11.70 0.14 8.74
C LEU A 16 -13.16 0.21 9.18
N GLY A 17 -13.49 -0.32 10.36
CA GLY A 17 -14.83 -0.27 10.95
C GLY A 17 -15.28 1.15 11.26
N ILE A 18 -14.40 2.00 11.79
CA ILE A 18 -14.67 3.43 11.98
C ILE A 18 -14.99 4.11 10.65
N ASP A 19 -14.20 3.84 9.59
CA ASP A 19 -14.44 4.44 8.28
C ASP A 19 -15.76 3.97 7.66
N LEU A 20 -16.06 2.67 7.73
CA LEU A 20 -17.32 2.10 7.27
C LEU A 20 -18.50 2.71 8.03
N TYR A 21 -18.41 2.80 9.35
CA TYR A 21 -19.45 3.38 10.19
C TYR A 21 -19.72 4.85 9.82
N ARG A 22 -18.66 5.66 9.68
CA ARG A 22 -18.77 7.07 9.25
C ARG A 22 -19.42 7.24 7.86
N GLN A 23 -19.31 6.22 7.01
CA GLN A 23 -19.84 6.23 5.65
C GLN A 23 -21.15 5.45 5.51
N ASN A 24 -21.82 5.13 6.63
CA ASN A 24 -23.06 4.36 6.68
C ASN A 24 -22.95 3.02 5.92
N PHE A 25 -21.78 2.38 5.98
CA PHE A 25 -21.44 1.12 5.29
C PHE A 25 -21.62 1.15 3.76
N LYS A 26 -21.79 2.32 3.14
CA LYS A 26 -22.01 2.42 1.70
C LYS A 26 -20.72 2.16 0.92
N GLN A 27 -19.60 2.68 1.41
CA GLN A 27 -18.31 2.57 0.74
C GLN A 27 -17.17 2.57 1.78
N LEU A 28 -15.99 2.09 1.37
CA LEU A 28 -14.76 2.09 2.15
C LEU A 28 -13.71 2.92 1.40
N LYS A 29 -13.05 3.88 2.04
CA LYS A 29 -12.00 4.66 1.34
C LYS A 29 -10.74 3.83 1.20
N TYR A 30 -10.12 3.89 0.01
CA TYR A 30 -8.83 3.23 -0.22
C TYR A 30 -7.73 3.79 0.70
N SER A 31 -7.77 5.08 1.03
CA SER A 31 -6.87 5.67 2.02
C SER A 31 -7.00 5.06 3.41
N SER A 32 -8.18 4.57 3.80
CA SER A 32 -8.38 3.91 5.11
C SER A 32 -7.68 2.56 5.16
N VAL A 33 -7.65 1.83 4.04
CA VAL A 33 -6.85 0.61 3.89
C VAL A 33 -5.37 0.91 4.11
N LEU A 34 -4.84 1.95 3.45
CA LEU A 34 -3.42 2.33 3.62
C LEU A 34 -3.11 2.83 5.04
N ILE A 35 -4.02 3.59 5.66
CA ILE A 35 -3.90 3.99 7.07
C ILE A 35 -3.83 2.75 7.97
N ALA A 36 -4.70 1.77 7.76
CA ALA A 36 -4.69 0.53 8.53
C ALA A 36 -3.36 -0.23 8.37
N LEU A 37 -2.85 -0.35 7.14
CA LEU A 37 -1.54 -0.98 6.90
C LEU A 37 -0.40 -0.22 7.58
N THR A 38 -0.42 1.11 7.52
CA THR A 38 0.64 1.96 8.10
C THR A 38 0.65 1.91 9.63
N ILE A 39 -0.52 2.04 10.26
CA ILE A 39 -0.62 1.97 11.73
C ILE A 39 -0.21 0.58 12.22
N ASN A 40 -0.66 -0.48 11.55
CA ASN A 40 -0.22 -1.83 11.88
C ASN A 40 1.27 -2.03 11.67
N GLY A 41 1.84 -1.51 10.57
CA GLY A 41 3.28 -1.55 10.34
C GLY A 41 4.07 -0.87 11.47
N LEU A 42 3.62 0.29 11.96
CA LEU A 42 4.23 0.94 13.13
C LEU A 42 4.13 0.07 14.38
N ILE A 43 2.94 -0.46 14.68
CA ILE A 43 2.72 -1.35 15.84
C ILE A 43 3.64 -2.57 15.74
N ASN A 44 3.74 -3.18 14.57
CA ASN A 44 4.56 -4.37 14.33
C ASN A 44 6.05 -4.09 14.46
N LEU A 45 6.52 -2.91 14.07
CA LEU A 45 7.91 -2.51 14.29
C LEU A 45 8.26 -2.55 15.78
N PHE A 46 7.37 -2.05 16.65
CA PHE A 46 7.59 -2.08 18.10
C PHE A 46 7.39 -3.46 18.73
N ILE A 47 6.42 -4.25 18.24
CA ILE A 47 6.14 -5.58 18.78
C ILE A 47 7.23 -6.59 18.41
N VAL A 48 7.71 -6.55 17.17
CA VAL A 48 8.74 -7.47 16.68
C VAL A 48 10.12 -7.04 17.19
N GLY A 49 10.38 -5.74 17.28
CA GLY A 49 11.62 -5.20 17.85
C GLY A 49 12.85 -5.36 16.95
N GLU A 50 12.64 -5.68 15.68
CA GLU A 50 13.70 -5.76 14.68
C GLU A 50 13.78 -4.46 13.90
N TYR A 51 14.99 -3.89 13.87
CA TYR A 51 15.25 -2.51 13.44
C TYR A 51 16.34 -2.47 12.36
N ASP A 52 16.09 -3.17 11.26
CA ASP A 52 16.97 -3.21 10.10
C ASP A 52 16.45 -2.38 8.92
N TYR A 53 17.19 -2.45 7.80
CA TYR A 53 16.84 -1.72 6.60
C TYR A 53 15.43 -2.07 6.08
N ILE A 54 15.08 -3.35 6.04
CA ILE A 54 13.80 -3.81 5.47
C ILE A 54 12.65 -3.31 6.34
N SER A 55 12.72 -3.50 7.66
CA SER A 55 11.69 -3.07 8.60
C SER A 55 11.48 -1.56 8.59
N PHE A 56 12.56 -0.76 8.73
CA PHE A 56 12.47 0.71 8.69
C PHE A 56 12.01 1.24 7.34
N PHE A 57 12.56 0.73 6.24
CA PHE A 57 12.19 1.24 4.93
C PHE A 57 10.77 0.83 4.54
N THR A 58 10.33 -0.37 4.90
CA THR A 58 8.93 -0.80 4.69
C THR A 58 7.97 0.15 5.38
N ILE A 59 8.23 0.55 6.62
CA ILE A 59 7.32 1.48 7.31
C ILE A 59 7.38 2.89 6.71
N LEU A 60 8.56 3.36 6.33
CA LEU A 60 8.72 4.65 5.65
C LEU A 60 7.95 4.66 4.33
N LEU A 61 8.00 3.56 3.58
CA LEU A 61 7.26 3.39 2.33
C LEU A 61 5.74 3.42 2.56
N PHE A 62 5.23 2.74 3.60
CA PHE A 62 3.82 2.80 3.97
C PHE A 62 3.38 4.22 4.37
N LEU A 63 4.20 4.92 5.17
CA LEU A 63 3.94 6.31 5.56
C LEU A 63 3.90 7.23 4.34
N ALA A 64 4.92 7.16 3.48
CA ALA A 64 5.00 7.96 2.26
C ALA A 64 3.80 7.69 1.33
N TRP A 65 3.46 6.41 1.13
CA TRP A 65 2.33 6.04 0.29
C TRP A 65 1.00 6.54 0.86
N THR A 66 0.78 6.39 2.17
CA THR A 66 -0.45 6.85 2.82
C THR A 66 -0.59 8.38 2.75
N LEU A 67 0.47 9.13 3.03
CA LEU A 67 0.46 10.58 2.95
C LEU A 67 0.17 11.06 1.53
N LEU A 68 0.82 10.45 0.54
CA LEU A 68 0.62 10.78 -0.86
C LEU A 68 -0.81 10.45 -1.32
N GLN A 69 -1.36 9.31 -0.90
CA GLN A 69 -2.74 8.94 -1.21
C GLN A 69 -3.75 9.89 -0.55
N LEU A 70 -3.50 10.33 0.69
CA LEU A 70 -4.33 11.34 1.35
C LEU A 70 -4.27 12.69 0.63
N TYR A 71 -3.09 13.09 0.14
CA TYR A 71 -2.92 14.29 -0.66
C TYR A 71 -3.70 14.20 -1.98
N ILE A 72 -3.58 13.08 -2.70
CA ILE A 72 -4.35 12.86 -3.95
C ILE A 72 -5.85 12.88 -3.69
N ASN A 73 -6.32 12.25 -2.60
CA ASN A 73 -7.73 12.27 -2.22
C ASN A 73 -8.27 13.70 -1.98
N ARG A 74 -7.39 14.64 -1.64
CA ARG A 74 -7.75 16.05 -1.44
C ARG A 74 -7.75 16.84 -2.75
N VAL A 75 -6.83 16.56 -3.66
CA VAL A 75 -6.60 17.37 -4.87
C VAL A 75 -7.34 16.83 -6.09
N VAL A 76 -7.40 15.51 -6.26
CA VAL A 76 -7.91 14.87 -7.47
C VAL A 76 -9.31 14.30 -7.25
N ASP A 77 -9.41 13.19 -6.52
CA ASP A 77 -10.69 12.54 -6.21
C ASP A 77 -10.50 11.54 -5.06
N VAL A 78 -11.58 11.24 -4.34
CA VAL A 78 -11.58 10.26 -3.25
C VAL A 78 -11.81 8.86 -3.82
N PHE A 79 -10.75 8.06 -3.84
CA PHE A 79 -10.84 6.67 -4.28
C PHE A 79 -11.53 5.77 -3.24
N VAL A 80 -12.61 5.11 -3.66
CA VAL A 80 -13.47 4.30 -2.79
C VAL A 80 -13.72 2.91 -3.34
N ILE A 81 -13.87 1.96 -2.43
CA ILE A 81 -14.29 0.58 -2.66
C ILE A 81 -15.78 0.51 -2.28
N LYS A 82 -16.65 0.43 -3.29
CA LYS A 82 -18.11 0.36 -3.08
C LYS A 82 -18.58 -1.09 -2.88
N GLU A 83 -18.05 -1.99 -3.70
CA GLU A 83 -18.40 -3.40 -3.72
C GLU A 83 -17.38 -4.24 -2.93
N GLN A 84 -17.76 -5.45 -2.52
CA GLN A 84 -16.86 -6.43 -1.89
C GLN A 84 -15.99 -5.90 -0.72
N LYS A 85 -16.54 -4.98 0.09
CA LYS A 85 -15.86 -4.36 1.26
C LYS A 85 -15.30 -5.39 2.24
N PHE A 86 -15.99 -6.52 2.41
CA PHE A 86 -15.51 -7.61 3.26
C PHE A 86 -14.18 -8.18 2.75
N ILE A 87 -14.04 -8.38 1.44
CA ILE A 87 -12.79 -8.84 0.82
C ILE A 87 -11.67 -7.82 1.06
N ALA A 88 -11.96 -6.52 0.93
CA ALA A 88 -10.99 -5.46 1.22
C ALA A 88 -10.47 -5.55 2.68
N VAL A 89 -11.37 -5.76 3.64
CA VAL A 89 -11.01 -5.92 5.06
C VAL A 89 -10.13 -7.14 5.26
N VAL A 90 -10.52 -8.30 4.70
CA VAL A 90 -9.74 -9.55 4.80
C VAL A 90 -8.35 -9.37 4.19
N LEU A 91 -8.23 -8.78 3.01
CA LEU A 91 -6.93 -8.53 2.38
C LEU A 91 -6.07 -7.56 3.18
N THR A 92 -6.68 -6.55 3.79
CA THR A 92 -5.95 -5.61 4.68
C THR A 92 -5.42 -6.33 5.92
N ILE A 93 -6.19 -7.26 6.49
CA ILE A 93 -5.75 -8.10 7.61
C ILE A 93 -4.58 -9.00 7.18
N ILE A 94 -4.68 -9.65 6.03
CA ILE A 94 -3.61 -10.53 5.52
C ILE A 94 -2.32 -9.73 5.29
N LEU A 95 -2.41 -8.59 4.61
CA LEU A 95 -1.26 -7.70 4.34
C LEU A 95 -0.66 -7.10 5.61
N SER A 96 -1.48 -6.63 6.55
CA SER A 96 -0.97 -6.10 7.82
C SER A 96 -0.26 -7.20 8.61
N THR A 97 -0.87 -8.39 8.70
CA THR A 97 -0.28 -9.53 9.40
C THR A 97 1.01 -10.01 8.73
N SER A 98 1.10 -9.96 7.39
CA SER A 98 2.31 -10.35 6.68
C SER A 98 3.51 -9.46 7.03
N THR A 99 3.30 -8.20 7.43
CA THR A 99 4.41 -7.33 7.88
C THR A 99 5.09 -7.85 9.16
N ILE A 100 4.37 -8.56 10.04
CA ILE A 100 4.98 -9.23 11.21
C ILE A 100 6.01 -10.25 10.74
N LEU A 101 5.63 -11.08 9.77
CA LEU A 101 6.53 -12.09 9.19
C LEU A 101 7.71 -11.42 8.51
N THR A 102 7.45 -10.39 7.69
CA THR A 102 8.50 -9.62 7.01
C THR A 102 9.55 -9.09 8.00
N TYR A 103 9.12 -8.49 9.11
CA TYR A 103 10.04 -7.94 10.11
C TYR A 103 10.73 -9.03 10.93
N SER A 104 10.06 -10.14 11.20
CA SER A 104 10.68 -11.24 11.95
C SER A 104 11.76 -11.97 11.17
N THR A 105 11.71 -11.92 9.83
CA THR A 105 12.64 -12.64 8.95
C THR A 105 13.49 -11.71 8.10
N SER A 106 13.55 -10.42 8.44
CA SER A 106 14.19 -9.40 7.61
C SER A 106 15.73 -9.53 7.61
N HIS A 107 16.30 -10.04 8.70
CA HIS A 107 17.74 -10.34 8.81
C HIS A 107 18.19 -11.54 7.97
N ASP A 108 17.27 -12.44 7.65
CA ASP A 108 17.54 -13.68 6.90
C ASP A 108 17.46 -13.48 5.38
N SER A 109 17.60 -12.24 4.91
CA SER A 109 17.57 -11.92 3.48
C SER A 109 18.85 -12.41 2.79
N TYR A 110 18.71 -13.32 1.81
CA TYR A 110 19.85 -13.94 1.13
C TYR A 110 20.73 -12.94 0.36
N TYR A 111 20.13 -11.88 -0.20
CA TYR A 111 20.87 -10.79 -0.86
C TYR A 111 20.20 -9.45 -0.57
N MET A 112 20.87 -8.61 0.22
CA MET A 112 20.36 -7.28 0.56
C MET A 112 20.28 -6.32 -0.63
N SER A 113 20.96 -6.60 -1.75
CA SER A 113 20.98 -5.76 -2.96
C SER A 113 19.60 -5.55 -3.60
N ILE A 114 18.69 -6.52 -3.50
CA ILE A 114 17.35 -6.41 -4.09
C ILE A 114 16.43 -5.49 -3.26
N PRO A 115 16.36 -5.64 -1.92
CA PRO A 115 15.72 -4.64 -1.06
C PRO A 115 16.18 -3.20 -1.32
N TYR A 116 17.47 -2.97 -1.63
CA TYR A 116 17.96 -1.62 -1.96
C TYR A 116 17.45 -1.04 -3.28
N LEU A 117 16.89 -1.85 -4.19
CA LEU A 117 16.23 -1.36 -5.41
C LEU A 117 14.80 -0.85 -5.13
N ALA A 118 14.15 -1.36 -4.09
CA ALA A 118 12.79 -1.00 -3.73
C ALA A 118 12.58 0.53 -3.57
N PRO A 119 13.45 1.30 -2.87
CA PRO A 119 13.37 2.76 -2.82
C PRO A 119 13.29 3.45 -4.18
N ALA A 120 14.08 3.01 -5.15
CA ALA A 120 14.11 3.63 -6.47
C ALA A 120 12.78 3.42 -7.21
N ILE A 121 12.25 2.19 -7.16
CA ILE A 121 10.93 1.88 -7.74
C ILE A 121 9.81 2.64 -7.02
N ALA A 122 9.91 2.77 -5.70
CA ALA A 122 8.96 3.56 -4.92
C ALA A 122 8.95 5.04 -5.32
N LEU A 123 10.13 5.64 -5.51
CA LEU A 123 10.24 7.03 -5.95
C LEU A 123 9.61 7.23 -7.33
N ILE A 124 9.84 6.31 -8.27
CA ILE A 124 9.19 6.34 -9.59
C ILE A 124 7.66 6.29 -9.43
N GLY A 125 7.15 5.39 -8.59
CA GLY A 125 5.72 5.31 -8.28
C GLY A 125 5.16 6.59 -7.68
N ALA A 126 5.87 7.17 -6.71
CA ALA A 126 5.50 8.42 -6.07
C ALA A 126 5.51 9.61 -7.05
N ILE A 127 6.45 9.66 -8.00
CA ILE A 127 6.50 10.67 -9.07
C ILE A 127 5.24 10.59 -9.93
N PHE A 128 4.80 9.39 -10.34
CA PHE A 128 3.57 9.24 -11.12
C PHE A 128 2.33 9.70 -10.36
N LEU A 129 2.26 9.33 -9.08
CA LEU A 129 1.18 9.74 -8.19
C LEU A 129 1.18 11.26 -7.99
N PHE A 130 2.33 11.89 -7.77
CA PHE A 130 2.43 13.35 -7.62
C PHE A 130 2.11 14.08 -8.93
N TYR A 131 2.59 13.58 -10.07
CA TYR A 131 2.29 14.13 -11.40
C TYR A 131 0.79 14.20 -11.67
N SER A 132 0.01 13.22 -11.17
CA SER A 132 -1.44 13.22 -11.34
C SER A 132 -2.18 14.40 -10.68
N THR A 133 -1.49 15.12 -9.79
CA THR A 133 -2.04 16.29 -9.08
C THR A 133 -1.83 17.62 -9.82
N PHE A 134 -1.03 17.62 -10.89
CA PHE A 134 -0.73 18.81 -11.68
C PHE A 134 -1.91 19.22 -12.57
N GLN A 135 -2.01 20.52 -12.86
CA GLN A 135 -3.01 21.04 -13.80
C GLN A 135 -2.69 20.59 -15.24
N PRO A 136 -3.69 20.52 -16.14
CA PRO A 136 -3.45 20.09 -17.53
C PRO A 136 -2.36 20.90 -18.25
N GLU A 137 -2.27 22.20 -17.99
CA GLU A 137 -1.26 23.09 -18.57
C GLU A 137 0.16 22.75 -18.10
N GLU A 138 0.32 22.45 -16.81
CA GLU A 138 1.58 22.00 -16.20
C GLU A 138 1.98 20.61 -16.74
N GLN A 139 1.01 19.72 -16.92
CA GLN A 139 1.24 18.37 -17.45
C GLN A 139 1.80 18.37 -18.88
N MET A 140 1.45 19.36 -19.70
CA MET A 140 1.97 19.50 -21.08
C MET A 140 3.48 19.74 -21.13
N HIS A 141 4.08 20.29 -20.07
CA HIS A 141 5.52 20.54 -19.99
C HIS A 141 6.32 19.22 -19.89
N PHE A 142 5.69 18.15 -19.38
CA PHE A 142 6.31 16.84 -19.18
C PHE A 142 5.93 15.84 -20.30
N LYS A 143 6.49 16.02 -21.50
CA LYS A 143 6.15 15.23 -22.70
C LYS A 143 6.26 13.70 -22.55
N LEU A 144 7.19 13.21 -21.72
CA LEU A 144 7.38 11.76 -21.51
C LEU A 144 6.27 11.16 -20.65
N ILE A 145 5.96 11.81 -19.54
CA ILE A 145 4.98 11.33 -18.55
C ILE A 145 3.55 11.54 -19.08
N ASN A 146 3.31 12.61 -19.83
CA ASN A 146 2.00 12.93 -20.42
C ASN A 146 1.46 11.85 -21.38
N LYS A 147 2.30 10.95 -21.88
CA LYS A 147 1.84 9.80 -22.70
C LYS A 147 1.11 8.73 -21.89
N ILE A 148 1.20 8.78 -20.57
CA ILE A 148 0.68 7.73 -19.70
C ILE A 148 -0.77 8.01 -19.34
N LYS A 149 -1.66 7.12 -19.78
CA LYS A 149 -3.12 7.29 -19.66
C LYS A 149 -3.66 7.18 -18.22
N ARG A 150 -3.01 6.39 -17.36
CA ARG A 150 -3.48 6.09 -16.00
C ARG A 150 -2.36 6.24 -14.95
N PRO A 151 -1.86 7.47 -14.71
CA PRO A 151 -0.73 7.71 -13.82
C PRO A 151 -1.00 7.27 -12.38
N ILE A 152 -2.24 7.42 -11.88
CA ILE A 152 -2.62 7.04 -10.51
C ILE A 152 -2.55 5.53 -10.29
N LEU A 153 -3.10 4.75 -11.23
CA LEU A 153 -3.03 3.29 -11.18
C LEU A 153 -1.57 2.81 -11.26
N ILE A 154 -0.82 3.32 -12.23
CA ILE A 154 0.59 2.93 -12.45
C ILE A 154 1.45 3.28 -11.23
N GLY A 155 1.26 4.47 -10.66
CA GLY A 155 1.99 4.88 -9.46
C GLY A 155 1.71 3.99 -8.25
N ASN A 156 0.44 3.62 -8.01
CA ASN A 156 0.08 2.66 -6.96
C ASN A 156 0.66 1.26 -7.21
N LEU A 157 0.64 0.77 -8.45
CA LEU A 157 1.22 -0.52 -8.81
C LEU A 157 2.75 -0.54 -8.61
N MET A 158 3.44 0.55 -8.95
CA MET A 158 4.88 0.69 -8.71
C MET A 158 5.21 0.69 -7.21
N LEU A 159 4.38 1.33 -6.38
CA LEU A 159 4.55 1.27 -4.92
C LEU A 159 4.33 -0.15 -4.39
N ILE A 160 3.31 -0.87 -4.85
CA ILE A 160 3.12 -2.29 -4.50
C ILE A 160 4.32 -3.13 -4.95
N MET A 161 4.83 -2.89 -6.16
CA MET A 161 6.01 -3.59 -6.68
C MET A 161 7.24 -3.32 -5.81
N SER A 162 7.40 -2.11 -5.27
CA SER A 162 8.46 -1.79 -4.32
C SER A 162 8.37 -2.66 -3.04
N PHE A 163 7.17 -2.89 -2.49
CA PHE A 163 7.00 -3.82 -1.37
C PHE A 163 7.33 -5.28 -1.74
N ILE A 164 6.95 -5.72 -2.94
CA ILE A 164 7.35 -7.06 -3.42
C ILE A 164 8.87 -7.16 -3.48
N LEU A 165 9.56 -6.17 -4.04
CA LEU A 165 11.03 -6.15 -4.10
C LEU A 165 11.67 -6.11 -2.72
N MET A 166 11.08 -5.37 -1.78
CA MET A 166 11.57 -5.29 -0.40
C MET A 166 11.52 -6.65 0.32
N THR A 167 10.51 -7.47 0.01
CA THR A 167 10.32 -8.80 0.60
C THR A 167 10.94 -9.93 -0.22
N LEU A 168 11.40 -9.64 -1.44
CA LEU A 168 12.04 -10.62 -2.32
C LEU A 168 13.34 -11.12 -1.65
N LEU A 169 13.57 -12.44 -1.69
CA LEU A 169 14.72 -13.11 -1.05
C LEU A 169 14.75 -13.11 0.48
N THR A 170 13.67 -12.71 1.15
CA THR A 170 13.40 -13.17 2.51
C THR A 170 12.97 -14.66 2.47
N PRO A 171 13.09 -15.44 3.57
CA PRO A 171 12.76 -16.87 3.57
C PRO A 171 11.36 -17.21 3.04
N TYR A 172 10.39 -16.30 3.20
CA TYR A 172 9.00 -16.48 2.79
C TYR A 172 8.58 -15.62 1.58
N TRP A 173 9.53 -15.19 0.75
CA TRP A 173 9.27 -14.29 -0.38
C TRP A 173 8.13 -14.74 -1.33
N TYR A 174 7.99 -16.05 -1.55
CA TYR A 174 6.94 -16.61 -2.41
C TYR A 174 5.54 -16.38 -1.84
N ALA A 175 5.38 -16.44 -0.52
CA ALA A 175 4.11 -16.19 0.15
C ALA A 175 3.73 -14.70 0.05
N PHE A 176 4.70 -13.80 0.27
CA PHE A 176 4.49 -12.36 0.11
C PHE A 176 4.12 -12.01 -1.34
N LEU A 177 4.79 -12.60 -2.32
CA LEU A 177 4.49 -12.41 -3.73
C LEU A 177 3.03 -12.79 -4.07
N ILE A 178 2.54 -13.94 -3.56
CA ILE A 178 1.15 -14.36 -3.76
C ILE A 178 0.19 -13.33 -3.13
N ILE A 179 0.46 -12.89 -1.89
CA ILE A 179 -0.38 -11.92 -1.19
C ILE A 179 -0.49 -10.62 -1.99
N TYR A 180 0.64 -10.07 -2.46
CA TYR A 180 0.63 -8.84 -3.25
C TYR A 180 0.00 -9.01 -4.64
N ILE A 181 0.16 -10.17 -5.31
CA ILE A 181 -0.54 -10.44 -6.57
C ILE A 181 -2.06 -10.47 -6.37
N VAL A 182 -2.54 -11.12 -5.31
CA VAL A 182 -3.97 -11.14 -4.97
C VAL A 182 -4.47 -9.72 -4.68
N PHE A 183 -3.68 -8.91 -3.96
CA PHE A 183 -4.03 -7.52 -3.71
C PHE A 183 -4.09 -6.67 -5.00
N ILE A 184 -3.14 -6.86 -5.92
CA ILE A 184 -3.17 -6.22 -7.24
C ILE A 184 -4.42 -6.66 -8.02
N ALA A 185 -4.72 -7.96 -8.06
CA ALA A 185 -5.91 -8.48 -8.72
C ALA A 185 -7.20 -7.88 -8.14
N PHE A 186 -7.24 -7.69 -6.81
CA PHE A 186 -8.36 -7.02 -6.14
C PHE A 186 -8.50 -5.55 -6.55
N ILE A 187 -7.40 -4.80 -6.64
CA ILE A 187 -7.41 -3.40 -7.11
C ILE A 187 -7.99 -3.31 -8.53
N PHE A 188 -7.58 -4.22 -9.42
CA PHE A 188 -8.10 -4.28 -10.79
C PHE A 188 -9.58 -4.66 -10.82
N TRP A 189 -9.99 -5.68 -10.05
CA TRP A 189 -11.38 -6.11 -9.98
C TRP A 189 -12.31 -5.00 -9.48
N GLN A 190 -11.92 -4.31 -8.41
CA GLN A 190 -12.70 -3.18 -7.87
C GLN A 190 -12.61 -1.92 -8.73
N ASN A 191 -11.74 -1.90 -9.74
CA ASN A 191 -11.50 -0.78 -10.63
C ASN A 191 -11.31 0.55 -9.87
N ILE A 192 -10.62 0.48 -8.72
CA ILE A 192 -10.57 1.54 -7.70
C ILE A 192 -10.14 2.89 -8.31
N PHE A 193 -9.21 2.86 -9.26
CA PHE A 193 -8.59 4.04 -9.86
C PHE A 193 -9.14 4.41 -11.23
N SER A 194 -10.28 3.87 -11.65
CA SER A 194 -10.99 4.37 -12.83
C SER A 194 -11.71 5.65 -12.48
N LYS A 195 -11.55 6.68 -13.31
CA LYS A 195 -12.36 7.89 -13.19
C LYS A 195 -13.83 7.51 -13.24
N GLN A 196 -14.63 8.10 -12.35
CA GLN A 196 -16.04 7.81 -12.20
C GLN A 196 -16.92 8.44 -13.32
N ASN A 197 -16.29 9.10 -14.30
CA ASN A 197 -16.92 9.72 -15.46
C ASN A 197 -16.26 9.21 -16.76
N ASP A 198 -16.64 8.01 -17.18
CA ASP A 198 -16.76 7.62 -18.61
C ASP A 198 -18.19 7.10 -18.80
#